data_AF-A0A8D0WDN2-F1
#
_entry.id   AF-A0A8D0WDN2-F1
#
_cell.length_a   1.000
_cell.length_b   1.000
_cell.length_c   1.000
_cell.angle_alpha   90.00
_cell.angle_beta   90.00
_cell.angle_gamma   90.00
#
_symmetry.space_group_name_H-M   'P 1'
#
loop_
_entity.id
_entity.type
_entity.pdbx_description
1 polymer ?
#
loop_
_entity_poly.entity_id
_entity_poly.type
_entity_poly.pdbx_seq_one_letter_code
_entity_poly.pdbx_strand_id
1 'polypeptide(L)'
;MVTLPSSLLSSSSLRMASCKWRGMMRVFLLSRAAFPASSRISAVSMPEPAKSAPAPKKGSKKAVTKAQKKDGKKRKRSRKESYSVYVYKVLKQVHPDTGISSKAMGIMNSFVNDIFERIAGEASRLAHYNKRSTITPREIQTAVRLLLPGELAKHAVSEGTKAVTKYTSSK
;
A
#
# COMPACT_ATOMS: atom_id res chain seq x y z
N MET A 1 57.97 -23.88 35.51
CA MET A 1 56.81 -24.37 34.73
C MET A 1 55.61 -23.48 35.05
N VAL A 2 55.24 -22.58 34.14
CA VAL A 2 54.02 -21.76 34.20
C VAL A 2 53.46 -21.63 32.78
N THR A 3 52.14 -21.72 32.70
CA THR A 3 51.19 -21.84 31.57
C THR A 3 50.89 -20.52 30.82
N LEU A 4 50.73 -20.61 29.47
CA LEU A 4 49.81 -19.95 28.47
C LEU A 4 49.26 -18.50 28.67
N PRO A 5 48.64 -17.81 27.66
CA PRO A 5 48.82 -17.78 26.20
C PRO A 5 48.85 -16.36 25.54
N SER A 6 49.31 -16.39 24.29
CA SER A 6 49.05 -15.56 23.08
C SER A 6 47.98 -14.47 23.07
N SER A 7 48.42 -13.28 22.66
CA SER A 7 47.67 -12.29 21.89
C SER A 7 47.82 -12.52 20.37
N LEU A 8 46.89 -11.93 19.60
CA LEU A 8 46.88 -11.68 18.15
C LEU A 8 46.02 -12.60 17.27
N LEU A 9 44.73 -12.19 17.17
CA LEU A 9 44.07 -11.76 15.94
C LEU A 9 44.72 -12.18 14.60
N SER A 10 43.98 -12.88 13.72
CA SER A 10 43.66 -12.40 12.35
C SER A 10 43.05 -13.49 11.44
N SER A 11 41.97 -13.11 10.73
CA SER A 11 41.63 -13.54 9.35
C SER A 11 41.16 -14.97 9.06
N SER A 12 39.97 -15.37 9.51
CA SER A 12 39.26 -16.52 8.90
C SER A 12 37.75 -16.34 8.67
N SER A 13 37.14 -15.25 9.15
CA SER A 13 35.67 -15.11 9.10
C SER A 13 35.10 -14.43 7.84
N LEU A 14 35.94 -14.13 6.83
CA LEU A 14 35.49 -13.54 5.54
C LEU A 14 35.33 -14.56 4.40
N ARG A 15 35.75 -15.82 4.57
CA ARG A 15 35.60 -16.87 3.53
C ARG A 15 34.32 -17.71 3.66
N MET A 16 33.58 -17.61 4.77
CA MET A 16 32.33 -18.38 4.99
C MET A 16 31.06 -17.65 4.52
N ALA A 17 31.15 -16.41 4.06
CA ALA A 17 29.98 -15.64 3.58
C ALA A 17 29.72 -15.80 2.06
N SER A 18 30.73 -16.15 1.25
CA SER A 18 30.57 -16.26 -0.21
C SER A 18 30.01 -17.61 -0.70
N CYS A 19 30.03 -18.67 0.11
CA CYS A 19 29.50 -19.97 -0.31
C CYS A 19 27.97 -20.08 -0.22
N LYS A 20 27.31 -19.30 0.67
CA LYS A 20 25.86 -19.43 0.91
C LYS A 20 24.98 -18.74 -0.14
N TRP A 21 25.53 -17.81 -0.93
CA TRP A 21 24.81 -17.12 -2.01
C TRP A 21 24.77 -17.87 -3.35
N ARG A 22 25.74 -18.75 -3.65
CA ARG A 22 25.69 -19.58 -4.88
C ARG A 22 24.74 -20.77 -4.77
N GLY A 23 24.46 -21.26 -3.56
CA GLY A 23 23.55 -22.39 -3.33
C GLY A 23 22.08 -22.06 -3.60
N MET A 24 21.59 -20.91 -3.14
CA MET A 24 20.17 -20.54 -3.26
C MET A 24 19.73 -20.24 -4.71
N MET A 25 20.61 -19.77 -5.59
CA MET A 25 20.25 -19.53 -7.00
C MET A 25 20.06 -20.82 -7.81
N ARG A 26 20.74 -21.92 -7.46
CA ARG A 26 20.55 -23.21 -8.16
C ARG A 26 19.24 -23.91 -7.77
N VAL A 27 18.74 -23.69 -6.55
CA VAL A 27 17.44 -24.24 -6.11
C VAL A 27 16.27 -23.50 -6.77
N PHE A 28 16.45 -22.22 -7.12
CA PHE A 28 15.41 -21.43 -7.78
C PHE A 28 15.27 -21.74 -9.29
N LEU A 29 16.33 -22.23 -9.95
CA LEU A 29 16.29 -22.56 -11.39
C LEU A 29 15.78 -23.97 -11.71
N LEU A 30 15.73 -24.89 -10.74
CA LEU A 30 15.23 -26.27 -10.94
C LEU A 30 13.75 -26.47 -10.63
N SER A 31 13.05 -25.47 -10.09
CA SER A 31 11.63 -25.61 -9.67
C SER A 31 10.60 -25.11 -10.69
N ARG A 32 11.00 -24.88 -11.95
CA ARG A 32 10.08 -24.52 -13.04
C ARG A 32 10.02 -25.62 -14.12
N ALA A 33 9.70 -26.84 -13.70
CA ALA A 33 9.42 -27.96 -14.60
C ALA A 33 8.34 -28.87 -13.99
N ALA A 34 7.07 -28.47 -14.14
CA ALA A 34 5.81 -29.19 -13.93
C ALA A 34 4.70 -28.13 -14.07
N PHE A 35 3.60 -28.21 -14.82
CA PHE A 35 2.84 -29.27 -15.51
C PHE A 35 1.72 -28.52 -16.34
N PRO A 36 0.75 -29.19 -17.01
CA PRO A 36 0.74 -29.64 -18.39
C PRO A 36 -0.26 -28.87 -19.32
N ALA A 37 -0.34 -29.36 -20.56
CA ALA A 37 -1.24 -28.99 -21.65
C ALA A 37 -2.75 -29.16 -21.36
N SER A 38 -3.58 -28.29 -21.97
CA SER A 38 -4.89 -28.69 -22.47
C SER A 38 -5.31 -27.84 -23.68
N SER A 39 -5.74 -28.55 -24.70
CA SER A 39 -6.05 -28.17 -26.08
C SER A 39 -7.35 -27.38 -26.22
N ARG A 40 -7.35 -26.39 -27.12
CA ARG A 40 -8.50 -26.17 -28.01
C ARG A 40 -8.04 -25.58 -29.34
N ILE A 41 -8.23 -26.40 -30.36
CA ILE A 41 -8.03 -26.13 -31.78
C ILE A 41 -9.08 -25.12 -32.23
N SER A 42 -8.67 -24.06 -32.92
CA SER A 42 -9.37 -23.55 -34.10
C SER A 42 -8.32 -22.89 -34.99
N ALA A 43 -8.11 -23.51 -36.14
CA ALA A 43 -7.29 -23.04 -37.24
C ALA A 43 -7.74 -21.67 -37.75
N VAL A 44 -6.79 -20.86 -38.22
CA VAL A 44 -6.87 -20.06 -39.46
C VAL A 44 -5.55 -19.27 -39.64
N SER A 45 -4.88 -19.59 -40.75
CA SER A 45 -3.88 -18.82 -41.54
C SER A 45 -2.87 -17.87 -40.87
N MET A 46 -1.59 -18.18 -41.03
CA MET A 46 -0.48 -17.20 -41.01
C MET A 46 -0.50 -16.35 -42.30
N PRO A 47 -0.01 -15.10 -42.23
CA PRO A 47 1.04 -14.70 -43.17
C PRO A 47 2.31 -14.16 -42.49
N GLU A 48 3.38 -14.21 -43.28
CA GLU A 48 4.80 -13.97 -43.02
C GLU A 48 5.21 -12.55 -42.56
N PRO A 49 6.50 -12.33 -42.18
CA PRO A 49 6.95 -11.28 -41.28
C PRO A 49 7.20 -9.94 -41.99
N ALA A 50 6.87 -8.84 -41.33
CA ALA A 50 7.29 -7.52 -41.77
C ALA A 50 7.63 -6.58 -40.61
N LYS A 51 8.93 -6.26 -40.56
CA LYS A 51 9.52 -4.95 -40.27
C LYS A 51 9.32 -4.35 -38.86
N SER A 52 10.46 -4.29 -38.17
CA SER A 52 10.76 -3.46 -37.01
C SER A 52 10.19 -2.04 -37.13
N ALA A 53 9.26 -1.70 -36.23
CA ALA A 53 8.81 -0.33 -36.02
C ALA A 53 9.78 0.40 -35.06
N PRO A 54 10.17 1.66 -35.35
CA PRO A 54 11.16 2.41 -34.58
C PRO A 54 10.61 2.88 -33.22
N ALA A 55 11.51 2.91 -32.23
CA ALA A 55 11.26 3.31 -30.85
C ALA A 55 10.62 4.73 -30.74
N PRO A 56 9.67 4.94 -29.82
CA PRO A 56 9.03 6.24 -29.65
C PRO A 56 10.01 7.26 -29.07
N LYS A 57 10.25 8.34 -29.83
CA LYS A 57 11.10 9.46 -29.44
C LYS A 57 10.49 10.24 -28.27
N LYS A 58 11.33 10.47 -27.28
CA LYS A 58 11.14 11.22 -26.03
C LYS A 58 10.59 12.63 -26.31
N GLY A 59 9.31 12.83 -26.02
CA GLY A 59 8.59 14.09 -26.17
C GLY A 59 9.03 15.16 -25.17
N SER A 60 9.21 16.34 -25.71
CA SER A 60 9.74 17.59 -25.16
C SER A 60 9.06 18.09 -23.89
N LYS A 61 9.86 18.70 -23.00
CA LYS A 61 9.45 19.40 -21.78
C LYS A 61 8.31 20.39 -22.06
N LYS A 62 7.15 20.21 -21.41
CA LYS A 62 6.10 21.24 -21.33
C LYS A 62 6.64 22.42 -20.51
N ALA A 63 6.71 23.58 -21.13
CA ALA A 63 7.00 24.85 -20.47
C ALA A 63 5.90 25.16 -19.45
N VAL A 64 6.32 25.45 -18.21
CA VAL A 64 5.44 25.88 -17.13
C VAL A 64 5.00 27.31 -17.42
N THR A 65 3.74 27.50 -17.79
CA THR A 65 3.12 28.82 -17.85
C THR A 65 2.83 29.31 -16.42
N LYS A 66 3.36 30.49 -16.10
CA LYS A 66 3.14 31.20 -14.83
C LYS A 66 1.64 31.46 -14.65
N ALA A 67 1.02 30.80 -13.67
CA ALA A 67 -0.37 31.04 -13.32
C ALA A 67 -0.53 32.44 -12.73
N GLN A 68 -1.41 33.24 -13.32
CA GLN A 68 -1.78 34.57 -12.84
C GLN A 68 -2.39 34.50 -11.44
N LYS A 69 -1.89 35.35 -10.54
CA LYS A 69 -2.37 35.51 -9.17
C LYS A 69 -3.71 36.25 -9.20
N LYS A 70 -4.83 35.51 -9.07
CA LYS A 70 -6.14 36.11 -8.77
C LYS A 70 -6.17 36.51 -7.29
N ASP A 71 -5.60 37.67 -7.00
CA ASP A 71 -5.86 38.42 -5.77
C ASP A 71 -7.34 38.90 -5.78
N GLY A 72 -8.09 38.67 -4.70
CA GLY A 72 -9.44 39.22 -4.54
C GLY A 72 -10.59 38.27 -4.19
N LYS A 73 -10.37 37.14 -3.51
CA LYS A 73 -11.48 36.39 -2.88
C LYS A 73 -11.38 36.45 -1.36
N LYS A 74 -12.23 37.31 -0.77
CA LYS A 74 -12.63 37.38 0.65
C LYS A 74 -12.28 36.09 1.39
N ARG A 75 -11.35 36.19 2.35
CA ARG A 75 -10.77 35.08 3.15
C ARG A 75 -11.79 33.95 3.27
N LYS A 76 -11.63 32.88 2.49
CA LYS A 76 -12.45 31.68 2.65
C LYS A 76 -12.29 31.26 4.10
N ARG A 77 -13.40 31.24 4.84
CA ARG A 77 -13.50 30.62 6.16
C ARG A 77 -12.73 29.30 6.08
N SER A 78 -11.73 29.13 6.96
CA SER A 78 -10.96 27.88 7.03
C SER A 78 -11.93 26.72 6.88
N ARG A 79 -11.78 25.94 5.80
CA ARG A 79 -12.72 24.88 5.47
C ARG A 79 -12.58 23.88 6.59
N LYS A 80 -13.56 23.83 7.50
CA LYS A 80 -13.62 22.79 8.51
C LYS A 80 -13.66 21.46 7.74
N GLU A 81 -12.59 20.69 7.87
CA GLU A 81 -12.51 19.35 7.29
C GLU A 81 -13.63 18.54 7.93
N SER A 82 -14.63 18.16 7.13
CA SER A 82 -15.78 17.42 7.60
C SER A 82 -16.04 16.23 6.71
N TYR A 83 -16.39 15.12 7.36
CA TYR A 83 -16.75 13.88 6.69
C TYR A 83 -18.22 13.85 6.28
N SER A 84 -18.97 14.94 6.49
CA SER A 84 -20.43 14.98 6.33
C SER A 84 -20.93 14.57 4.95
N VAL A 85 -20.19 14.92 3.89
CA VAL A 85 -20.54 14.52 2.51
C VAL A 85 -20.42 13.00 2.34
N TYR A 86 -19.39 12.39 2.93
CA TYR A 86 -19.16 10.95 2.83
C TYR A 86 -20.14 10.16 3.69
N VAL A 87 -20.42 10.65 4.90
CA VAL A 87 -21.45 10.07 5.78
C VAL A 87 -22.80 10.03 5.08
N TYR A 88 -23.19 11.10 4.38
CA TYR A 88 -24.44 11.13 3.62
C TYR A 88 -24.45 10.15 2.44
N LYS A 89 -23.32 10.02 1.72
CA LYS A 89 -23.19 9.04 0.62
C LYS A 89 -23.34 7.61 1.12
N VAL A 90 -22.70 7.26 2.22
CA VAL A 90 -22.81 5.92 2.83
C VAL A 90 -24.24 5.69 3.33
N LEU A 91 -24.85 6.70 3.97
CA LEU A 91 -26.23 6.60 4.46
C LEU A 91 -27.21 6.26 3.33
N LYS A 92 -27.10 6.90 2.17
CA LYS A 92 -27.97 6.62 1.03
C LYS A 92 -27.71 5.28 0.34
N GLN A 93 -26.52 4.70 0.52
CA GLN A 93 -26.23 3.33 0.06
C GLN A 93 -26.91 2.28 0.93
N VAL A 94 -27.05 2.51 2.24
CA VAL A 94 -27.67 1.56 3.18
C VAL A 94 -29.17 1.79 3.36
N HIS A 95 -29.63 3.05 3.36
CA HIS A 95 -31.02 3.44 3.56
C HIS A 95 -31.38 4.62 2.64
N PRO A 96 -31.92 4.35 1.43
CA PRO A 96 -32.21 5.40 0.45
C PRO A 96 -33.29 6.39 0.92
N ASP A 97 -34.24 5.96 1.74
CA ASP A 97 -35.40 6.77 2.13
C ASP A 97 -35.22 7.49 3.49
N THR A 98 -34.14 7.20 4.22
CA THR A 98 -33.88 7.79 5.54
C THR A 98 -33.05 9.08 5.43
N GLY A 99 -33.33 10.04 6.31
CA GLY A 99 -32.56 11.28 6.48
C GLY A 99 -31.80 11.31 7.80
N ILE A 100 -30.80 12.19 7.91
CA ILE A 100 -30.02 12.40 9.13
C ILE A 100 -30.09 13.86 9.56
N SER A 101 -30.29 14.12 10.86
CA SER A 101 -30.34 15.47 11.40
C SER A 101 -28.95 16.12 11.46
N SER A 102 -28.89 17.45 11.52
CA SER A 102 -27.63 18.20 11.63
C SER A 102 -26.86 17.88 12.92
N LYS A 103 -27.58 17.65 14.04
CA LYS A 103 -26.98 17.22 15.32
C LYS A 103 -26.37 15.82 15.20
N ALA A 104 -27.10 14.86 14.64
CA ALA A 104 -26.60 13.51 14.41
C ALA A 104 -25.41 13.50 13.45
N MET A 105 -25.42 14.34 12.42
CA MET A 105 -24.29 14.51 11.52
C MET A 105 -23.03 15.01 12.26
N GLY A 106 -23.19 15.91 13.23
CA GLY A 106 -22.10 16.37 14.09
C GLY A 106 -21.48 15.23 14.91
N ILE A 107 -22.33 14.39 15.52
CA ILE A 107 -21.91 13.21 16.28
C ILE A 107 -21.13 12.24 15.38
N MET A 108 -21.66 11.94 14.19
CA MET A 108 -21.00 11.04 13.23
C MET A 108 -19.64 11.57 12.78
N ASN A 109 -19.53 12.88 12.56
CA ASN A 109 -18.25 13.50 12.19
C ASN A 109 -17.22 13.38 13.31
N SER A 110 -17.63 13.59 14.57
CA SER A 110 -16.74 13.39 15.72
C SER A 110 -16.36 11.93 15.91
N PHE A 111 -17.30 10.99 15.71
CA PHE A 111 -17.02 9.55 15.77
C PHE A 111 -15.94 9.13 14.77
N VAL A 112 -16.01 9.60 13.52
CA VAL A 112 -14.98 9.30 12.51
C VAL A 112 -13.61 9.84 12.93
N ASN A 113 -13.55 11.05 13.50
CA ASN A 113 -12.30 11.63 13.98
C ASN A 113 -11.71 10.83 15.16
N ASP A 114 -12.54 10.46 16.15
CA ASP A 114 -12.08 9.67 17.32
C ASP A 114 -11.48 8.33 16.87
N ILE A 115 -12.16 7.60 15.99
CA ILE A 115 -11.64 6.34 15.45
C ILE A 115 -10.37 6.56 14.61
N PHE A 116 -10.32 7.61 13.80
CA PHE A 116 -9.15 7.93 12.98
C PHE A 116 -7.93 8.23 13.86
N GLU A 117 -8.08 9.06 14.89
CA GLU A 117 -7.00 9.41 15.81
C GLU A 117 -6.50 8.19 16.59
N ARG A 118 -7.41 7.32 17.04
CA ARG A 118 -7.03 6.06 17.69
C ARG A 118 -6.22 5.15 16.77
N ILE A 119 -6.68 4.95 15.53
CA ILE A 119 -5.98 4.10 14.56
C ILE A 119 -4.62 4.69 14.19
N ALA A 120 -4.55 6.00 13.94
CA ALA A 120 -3.30 6.69 13.61
C ALA A 120 -2.30 6.62 14.77
N GLY A 121 -2.77 6.80 16.02
CA GLY A 121 -1.95 6.68 17.22
C GLY A 121 -1.35 5.28 17.39
N GLU A 122 -2.17 4.24 17.28
CA GLU A 122 -1.70 2.85 17.37
C GLU A 122 -0.78 2.46 16.21
N ALA A 123 -1.10 2.87 14.98
CA ALA A 123 -0.26 2.60 13.82
C ALA A 123 1.11 3.30 13.93
N SER A 124 1.14 4.52 14.48
CA SER A 124 2.37 5.24 14.77
C SER A 124 3.22 4.49 15.80
N ARG A 125 2.61 4.05 16.92
CA ARG A 125 3.30 3.22 17.94
C ARG A 125 3.89 1.95 17.34
N LEU A 126 3.13 1.25 16.50
CA LEU A 126 3.61 0.04 15.80
C LEU A 126 4.78 0.32 14.84
N ALA A 127 4.75 1.43 14.11
CA ALA A 127 5.86 1.83 13.24
C ALA A 127 7.13 2.11 14.06
N HIS A 128 6.99 2.78 15.20
CA HIS A 128 8.09 3.05 16.12
C HIS A 128 8.68 1.77 16.73
N TYR A 129 7.86 0.79 17.13
CA TYR A 129 8.35 -0.51 17.61
C TYR A 129 9.18 -1.25 16.55
N ASN A 130 8.75 -1.17 15.30
CA ASN A 130 9.46 -1.75 14.16
C ASN A 130 10.66 -0.92 13.69
N LYS A 131 10.95 0.22 14.35
CA LYS A 131 12.02 1.18 13.99
C LYS A 131 11.88 1.71 12.56
N ARG A 132 10.64 1.86 12.08
CA ARG A 132 10.33 2.41 10.76
C ARG A 132 9.76 3.81 10.91
N SER A 133 10.17 4.72 10.03
CA SER A 133 9.63 6.08 9.94
C SER A 133 8.41 6.19 9.02
N THR A 134 8.00 5.09 8.38
CA THR A 134 6.88 5.04 7.43
C THR A 134 5.80 4.11 7.94
N ILE A 135 4.57 4.62 8.02
CA ILE A 135 3.37 3.82 8.31
C ILE A 135 2.93 3.14 7.00
N THR A 136 2.93 1.81 6.98
CA THR A 136 2.48 1.01 5.83
C THR A 136 1.06 0.47 6.08
N PRO A 137 0.38 -0.07 5.06
CA PRO A 137 -0.92 -0.71 5.25
C PRO A 137 -0.92 -1.85 6.28
N ARG A 138 0.25 -2.46 6.58
CA ARG A 138 0.39 -3.50 7.60
C ARG A 138 0.23 -2.95 9.02
N GLU A 139 0.81 -1.79 9.32
CA GLU A 139 0.63 -1.14 10.63
C GLU A 139 -0.82 -0.73 10.83
N ILE A 140 -1.47 -0.18 9.81
CA ILE A 140 -2.91 0.16 9.86
C ILE A 140 -3.77 -1.09 10.09
N GLN A 141 -3.52 -2.17 9.34
CA GLN A 141 -4.27 -3.43 9.49
C GLN A 141 -4.11 -4.02 10.90
N THR A 142 -2.92 -3.94 11.48
CA THR A 142 -2.65 -4.44 12.83
C THR A 142 -3.29 -3.53 13.88
N ALA A 143 -3.20 -2.21 13.74
CA ALA A 143 -3.85 -1.24 14.61
C ALA A 143 -5.37 -1.44 14.67
N VAL A 144 -6.03 -1.68 13.52
CA VAL A 144 -7.47 -1.96 13.45
C VAL A 144 -7.85 -3.21 14.24
N ARG A 145 -7.01 -4.27 14.21
CA ARG A 145 -7.25 -5.50 14.98
C ARG A 145 -7.06 -5.31 16.48
N LEU A 146 -6.22 -4.37 16.90
CA LEU A 146 -6.01 -4.05 18.31
C LEU A 146 -7.15 -3.20 18.87
N LEU A 147 -7.70 -2.30 18.04
CA LEU A 147 -8.73 -1.34 18.48
C LEU A 147 -10.15 -1.88 18.41
N LEU A 148 -10.45 -2.76 17.44
CA LEU A 148 -11.80 -3.28 17.24
C LEU A 148 -11.93 -4.72 17.78
N PRO A 149 -13.01 -5.03 18.51
CA PRO A 149 -13.23 -6.39 19.03
C PRO A 149 -13.79 -7.34 17.96
N GLY A 150 -13.43 -8.63 18.09
CA GLY A 150 -14.15 -9.76 17.50
C GLY A 150 -14.44 -9.66 16.00
N GLU A 151 -15.72 -9.72 15.65
CA GLU A 151 -16.19 -9.73 14.25
C GLU A 151 -15.99 -8.39 13.53
N LEU A 152 -16.06 -7.27 14.25
CA LEU A 152 -15.86 -5.94 13.66
C LEU A 152 -14.46 -5.79 13.08
N ALA A 153 -13.44 -6.31 13.76
CA ALA A 153 -12.08 -6.32 13.24
C ALA A 153 -11.96 -7.14 11.95
N LYS A 154 -12.64 -8.28 11.86
CA LYS A 154 -12.61 -9.15 10.67
C LYS A 154 -13.20 -8.41 9.46
N HIS A 155 -14.36 -7.78 9.63
CA HIS A 155 -15.00 -7.01 8.58
C HIS A 155 -14.17 -5.79 8.17
N ALA A 156 -13.70 -4.99 9.13
CA ALA A 156 -12.89 -3.80 8.85
C ALA A 156 -11.60 -4.14 8.09
N VAL A 157 -10.91 -5.21 8.48
CA VAL A 157 -9.70 -5.67 7.78
C VAL A 157 -10.02 -6.19 6.38
N SER A 158 -11.14 -6.90 6.21
CA SER A 158 -11.57 -7.38 4.89
C SER A 158 -11.89 -6.23 3.94
N GLU A 159 -12.60 -5.21 4.40
CA GLU A 159 -12.94 -4.03 3.60
C GLU A 159 -11.70 -3.20 3.26
N GLY A 160 -10.80 -3.01 4.23
CA GLY A 160 -9.52 -2.33 3.98
C GLY A 160 -8.67 -3.03 2.91
N THR A 161 -8.59 -4.36 2.96
CA THR A 161 -7.81 -5.15 1.99
C THR A 161 -8.40 -5.07 0.58
N LYS A 162 -9.74 -5.12 0.46
CA LYS A 162 -10.45 -4.92 -0.82
C LYS A 162 -10.15 -3.54 -1.39
N ALA A 163 -10.22 -2.50 -0.56
CA ALA A 163 -9.97 -1.12 -0.99
C ALA A 163 -8.53 -0.93 -1.51
N VAL A 164 -7.53 -1.49 -0.82
CA VAL A 164 -6.13 -1.43 -1.26
C VAL A 164 -5.94 -2.13 -2.61
N THR A 165 -6.54 -3.32 -2.76
CA THR A 165 -6.44 -4.11 -4.00
C THR A 165 -7.09 -3.38 -5.18
N LYS A 166 -8.27 -2.79 -4.96
CA LYS A 166 -8.96 -1.99 -5.98
C LYS A 166 -8.13 -0.77 -6.35
N TYR A 167 -7.52 -0.09 -5.38
CA TYR A 167 -6.71 1.09 -5.65
C TYR A 167 -5.48 0.76 -6.51
N THR A 168 -4.80 -0.35 -6.23
CA THR A 168 -3.62 -0.76 -7.01
C THR A 168 -3.96 -1.22 -8.43
N SER A 169 -5.16 -1.76 -8.67
CA SER A 169 -5.61 -2.21 -10.00
C SER A 169 -6.17 -1.10 -10.90
N SER A 170 -6.52 0.06 -10.35
CA SER A 170 -7.25 1.13 -11.06
C SER A 170 -6.37 2.10 -11.85
N LYS A 171 -5.21 1.67 -12.36
CA LYS A 171 -4.26 2.55 -13.06
C LYS A 171 -4.56 2.70 -14.54
#